data_AF-A0A6G3LMD1-F1
#
_entry.id   AF-A0A6G3LMD1-F1
#
_cell.length_a   1.000
_cell.length_b   1.000
_cell.length_c   1.000
_cell.angle_alpha   90.00
_cell.angle_beta   90.00
_cell.angle_gamma   90.00
#
_symmetry.space_group_name_H-M   'P 1'
#
loop_
_entity.id
_entity.type
_entity.pdbx_description
1 polymer ?
#
loop_
_entity_poly.entity_id
_entity_poly.type
_entity_poly.pdbx_seq_one_letter_code
_entity_poly.pdbx_strand_id
1 'polypeptide(L)' 'MRNKIDLKEGDIVEITLNGEEIIIRKSITERPRIRLGRKLTLRDIELAIERGEEDESSG' A
#
# COMPACT_ATOMS: atom_id res chain seq x y z
N MET A 1 -4.00 27.39 11.70
CA MET A 1 -4.28 25.95 11.85
C MET A 1 -3.86 25.27 10.54
N ARG A 2 -2.69 24.61 10.49
CA ARG A 2 -2.36 23.75 9.35
C ARG A 2 -2.92 22.38 9.68
N ASN A 3 -4.06 22.02 9.10
CA ASN A 3 -4.55 20.65 9.15
C ASN A 3 -3.48 19.79 8.48
N LYS A 4 -2.75 19.01 9.29
CA LYS A 4 -1.71 18.11 8.82
C LYS A 4 -2.41 16.99 8.06
N ILE A 5 -2.44 17.11 6.75
CA ILE A 5 -2.78 16.01 5.85
C ILE A 5 -1.67 14.97 6.05
N ASP A 6 -2.00 13.81 6.63
CA ASP A 6 -1.05 12.70 6.83
C ASP A 6 -0.84 11.91 5.54
N LEU A 7 -0.46 12.62 4.48
CA LEU A 7 -0.01 12.04 3.22
C LEU A 7 1.49 12.24 3.10
N LYS A 8 2.20 11.17 2.77
CA LYS A 8 3.64 11.16 2.52
C LYS A 8 3.91 10.74 1.09
N GLU A 9 5.08 11.11 0.60
CA GLU A 9 5.56 10.62 -0.69
C GLU A 9 5.59 9.08 -0.70
N GLY A 10 4.99 8.47 -1.71
CA GLY A 10 4.84 7.02 -1.83
C GLY A 10 3.57 6.43 -1.21
N ASP A 11 2.71 7.23 -0.56
CA ASP A 11 1.39 6.76 -0.13
C ASP A 11 0.49 6.50 -1.35
N ILE A 12 -0.19 5.36 -1.36
CA ILE A 12 -1.24 5.05 -2.35
C ILE A 12 -2.51 5.77 -1.92
N VAL A 13 -3.17 6.44 -2.87
CA VAL A 13 -4.42 7.17 -2.62
C VAL A 13 -5.48 6.79 -3.65
N GLU A 14 -6.72 6.69 -3.19
CA GLU A 14 -7.90 6.57 -4.03
C GLU A 14 -8.42 7.97 -4.36
N ILE A 15 -8.68 8.23 -5.64
CA ILE A 15 -9.21 9.51 -6.13
C ILE A 15 -10.59 9.26 -6.72
N THR A 16 -11.58 10.00 -6.22
CA THR A 16 -12.96 9.93 -6.72
C THR A 16 -13.50 11.33 -7.01
N LEU A 17 -14.37 11.42 -8.02
CA LEU A 17 -15.09 12.63 -8.37
C LEU A 17 -16.50 12.57 -7.75
N ASN A 18 -16.85 13.62 -7.02
CA ASN A 18 -18.18 13.82 -6.46
C ASN A 18 -18.76 15.14 -6.99
N GLY A 19 -19.33 15.09 -8.20
CA GLY A 19 -19.80 16.28 -8.89
C GLY A 19 -18.64 17.23 -9.22
N GLU A 20 -18.60 18.38 -8.54
CA GLU A 20 -17.55 19.40 -8.70
C GLU A 20 -16.40 19.25 -7.68
N GLU A 21 -16.45 18.23 -6.83
CA GLU A 21 -15.44 17.97 -5.79
C GLU A 21 -14.53 16.79 -6.15
N ILE A 22 -13.23 16.94 -5.84
CA ILE A 22 -12.25 15.85 -5.87
C ILE A 22 -12.03 15.36 -4.44
N ILE A 23 -12.31 14.07 -4.20
CA ILE A 23 -12.09 13.43 -2.91
C ILE A 23 -10.85 12.55 -3.01
N ILE A 24 -9.87 12.81 -2.12
CA ILE A 24 -8.63 12.04 -2.01
C ILE A 24 -8.66 11.27 -0.69
N ARG A 25 -8.57 9.94 -0.76
CA ARG A 25 -8.52 9.05 0.41
C ARG A 25 -7.18 8.33 0.46
N LYS A 26 -6.55 8.30 1.63
CA LYS A 26 -5.37 7.47 1.86
C LYS A 26 -5.78 6.01 1.82
N SER A 27 -5.27 5.26 0.86
CA SER A 27 -5.51 3.82 0.77
C SER A 27 -4.66 3.13 1.83
N ILE A 28 -5.30 2.48 2.80
CA ILE A 28 -4.59 1.67 3.79
C ILE A 28 -4.25 0.35 3.09
N THR A 29 -3.13 0.31 2.40
CA THR A 29 -2.58 -0.94 1.88
C THR A 29 -1.85 -1.64 3.03
N GLU A 30 -2.37 -2.78 3.49
CA GLU A 30 -1.66 -3.65 4.43
C GLU A 30 -0.50 -4.34 3.70
N ARG A 31 0.52 -3.58 3.26
CA ARG A 31 1.73 -4.19 2.68
C ARG A 31 2.29 -5.18 3.70
N PRO A 32 2.38 -6.48 3.38
CA PRO A 32 2.83 -7.47 4.34
C PRO A 32 4.26 -7.13 4.77
N ARG A 33 4.42 -6.75 6.04
CA ARG A 33 5.72 -6.35 6.58
C ARG A 33 6.47 -7.61 6.98
N ILE A 34 7.51 -7.96 6.22
CA ILE A 34 8.45 -9.00 6.63
C ILE A 34 9.34 -8.43 7.72
N ARG A 35 9.33 -9.07 8.90
CA ARG A 35 10.27 -8.73 9.98
C ARG A 35 11.61 -9.39 9.72
N LEU A 36 12.59 -8.59 9.29
CA LEU A 36 13.98 -9.03 9.17
C LEU A 36 14.54 -9.37 10.56
N GLY A 37 15.32 -10.46 10.67
CA GLY A 37 15.87 -10.97 11.94
C GLY A 37 15.39 -12.36 12.34
N ARG A 38 14.40 -12.92 11.63
CA ARG A 38 14.13 -14.37 11.62
C ARG A 38 14.79 -15.01 10.40
N LYS A 39 15.20 -16.28 10.50
CA LYS A 39 15.60 -17.07 9.32
C LYS A 39 14.39 -17.18 8.40
N LEU A 40 14.47 -16.58 7.23
CA LEU A 40 13.51 -16.79 6.14
C LEU A 40 13.89 -18.09 5.43
N THR A 41 12.90 -18.95 5.19
CA THR A 41 13.06 -20.07 4.29
C THR A 41 12.85 -19.61 2.85
N LEU A 42 13.33 -20.38 1.86
CA LEU A 42 13.09 -20.07 0.44
C LEU A 42 11.59 -19.95 0.15
N ARG A 43 10.76 -20.79 0.76
CA ARG A 43 9.30 -20.73 0.65
C ARG A 43 8.72 -19.42 1.17
N ASP A 44 9.26 -18.87 2.25
CA ASP A 44 8.80 -17.58 2.79
C ASP A 44 9.11 -16.43 1.83
N ILE A 45 10.22 -16.53 1.11
CA ILE A 45 10.62 -15.56 0.09
C ILE A 45 9.72 -15.68 -1.14
N GLU A 46 9.51 -16.91 -1.64
CA GLU A 46 8.62 -17.17 -2.78
C GLU A 46 7.20 -16.67 -2.53
N LEU A 47 6.61 -16.99 -1.37
CA LEU A 47 5.27 -16.52 -0.99
C LEU A 47 5.19 -14.99 -0.88
N ALA A 48 6.27 -14.33 -0.48
CA ALA A 48 6.30 -12.87 -0.40
C ALA A 48 6.38 -12.22 -1.78
N ILE A 49 7.08 -12.85 -2.73
CA ILE A 49 7.16 -12.40 -4.13
C ILE A 49 5.81 -12.59 -4.81
N GLU A 50 5.22 -13.78 -4.73
CA GLU A 50 3.92 -14.10 -5.34
C GLU A 50 2.82 -13.15 -4.88
N ARG A 51 2.73 -12.87 -3.57
CA ARG A 51 1.79 -11.88 -3.03
C ARG A 51 2.01 -10.47 -3.58
N GLY A 52 3.27 -10.09 -3.81
CA GLY A 52 3.59 -8.80 -4.43
C GLY A 52 3.18 -8.73 -5.90
N GLU A 53 3.34 -9.82 -6.64
CA GLU A 53 2.97 -9.91 -8.06
C GLU A 53 1.45 -9.97 -8.29
N GLU A 54 0.69 -10.65 -7.43
CA GLU A 54 -0.78 -10.67 -7.47
C GLU A 54 -1.40 -9.28 -7.22
N ASP A 55 -0.81 -8.52 -6.30
CA ASP A 55 -1.22 -7.14 -5.98
C ASP A 55 -0.93 -6.17 -7.13
N GLU A 56 0.16 -6.35 -7.90
CA GLU A 56 0.49 -5.53 -9.07
C GLU A 56 -0.34 -5.90 -10.32
N SER A 57 -0.77 -7.16 -10.44
CA SER A 57 -1.54 -7.66 -11.59
C SER A 57 -3.03 -7.32 -11.53
N SER A 58 -3.50 -6.83 -10.38
CA SER A 58 -4.91 -6.50 -10.11
C SER A 58 -5.20 -4.99 -10.11
N GLY A 59 -4.22 -4.15 -10.46
CA GLY A 59 -4.30 -2.69 -10.51
C GLY A 59 -4.56 -2.12 -11.90
#